data_AF-A0A5J6U3Y8-F1
#
_entry.id   AF-A0A5J6U3Y8-F1
#
_cell.length_a   1.000
_cell.length_b   1.000
_cell.length_c   1.000
_cell.angle_alpha   90.00
_cell.angle_beta   90.00
_cell.angle_gamma   90.00
#
_symmetry.space_group_name_H-M   'P 1'
#
loop_
_entity.id
_entity.type
_entity.pdbx_description
1 polymer ?
#
loop_
_entity_poly.entity_id
_entity_poly.type
_entity_poly.pdbx_seq_one_letter_code
_entity_poly.pdbx_strand_id
1 'polypeptide(L)'
;MAEVVRTPGRWRRRLAAALIAYLVVAFLVGMVTKFWPGPTFFGPAYSVKFTDWGWPSWMRFVAGAVEGICAVLLVVPRRRARFLGAAALVFLLAGAVTTHLLDAAPLYEEVSAPFHLLLTMGVALANWPPDWRLLLRPWEPDGPARDVAAAVPGEPRAPARPAV
;
A
#
# COMPACT_ATOMS: atom_id res chain seq x y z
N MET A 1 8.17 -15.11 -35.57
CA MET A 1 8.20 -15.73 -34.22
C MET A 1 7.21 -14.98 -33.35
N ALA A 2 6.11 -15.63 -32.96
CA ALA A 2 5.08 -14.99 -32.11
C ALA A 2 5.52 -15.04 -30.64
N GLU A 3 5.62 -13.87 -30.01
CA GLU A 3 5.93 -13.72 -28.60
C GLU A 3 4.73 -14.20 -27.76
N VAL A 4 4.91 -15.32 -27.06
CA VAL A 4 3.90 -15.84 -26.13
C VAL A 4 3.88 -14.92 -24.91
N VAL A 5 2.97 -13.94 -24.91
CA VAL A 5 2.68 -13.09 -23.76
C VAL A 5 2.17 -13.97 -22.62
N ARG A 6 3.04 -14.34 -21.68
CA ARG A 6 2.66 -15.08 -20.47
C ARG A 6 1.84 -14.14 -19.59
N THR A 7 0.53 -14.22 -19.68
CA THR A 7 -0.35 -13.56 -18.70
C THR A 7 0.03 -14.06 -17.30
N PRO A 8 0.26 -13.16 -16.31
CA PRO A 8 0.63 -13.59 -14.96
C PRO A 8 -0.44 -14.55 -14.44
N GLY A 9 0.00 -15.75 -14.05
CA GLY A 9 -0.89 -16.82 -13.62
C GLY A 9 -1.84 -16.35 -12.52
N ARG A 10 -3.09 -16.85 -12.56
CA ARG A 10 -4.16 -16.51 -11.59
C ARG A 10 -3.70 -16.59 -10.13
N TRP A 11 -2.75 -17.49 -9.82
CA TRP A 11 -2.15 -17.64 -8.50
C TRP A 11 -1.38 -16.39 -8.02
N ARG A 12 -0.62 -15.70 -8.89
CA ARG A 12 0.15 -14.49 -8.52
C ARG A 12 -0.78 -13.37 -8.09
N ARG A 13 -1.90 -13.21 -8.80
CA ARG A 13 -2.93 -12.22 -8.47
C ARG A 13 -3.59 -12.53 -7.13
N ARG A 14 -3.88 -13.80 -6.86
CA ARG A 14 -4.43 -14.25 -5.56
C ARG A 14 -3.45 -14.01 -4.42
N LEU A 15 -2.16 -14.33 -4.60
CA LEU A 15 -1.14 -14.07 -3.59
C LEU A 15 -0.97 -12.57 -3.31
N ALA A 16 -0.94 -11.73 -4.35
CA ALA A 16 -0.86 -10.27 -4.16
C ALA A 16 -2.09 -9.73 -3.42
N ALA A 17 -3.29 -10.21 -3.76
CA ALA A 17 -4.51 -9.83 -3.06
C ALA A 17 -4.50 -10.30 -1.59
N ALA A 18 -4.05 -11.53 -1.33
CA ALA A 18 -3.92 -12.07 0.02
C ALA A 18 -2.91 -11.30 0.87
N LEU A 19 -1.75 -10.94 0.29
CA LEU A 19 -0.75 -10.11 0.94
C LEU A 19 -1.31 -8.72 1.30
N ILE A 20 -1.99 -8.06 0.35
CA ILE A 20 -2.62 -6.76 0.63
C ILE A 20 -3.68 -6.90 1.72
N ALA A 21 -4.54 -7.91 1.65
CA ALA A 21 -5.56 -8.16 2.67
C ALA A 21 -4.95 -8.40 4.05
N TYR A 22 -3.88 -9.20 4.13
CA TYR A 22 -3.12 -9.43 5.36
C TYR A 22 -2.57 -8.13 5.93
N LEU A 23 -1.87 -7.31 5.13
CA LEU A 23 -1.32 -6.04 5.60
C LEU A 23 -2.42 -5.06 6.06
N VAL A 24 -3.53 -4.99 5.32
CA VAL A 24 -4.68 -4.16 5.70
C VAL A 24 -5.22 -4.58 7.06
N VAL A 25 -5.46 -5.87 7.27
CA VAL A 25 -5.95 -6.38 8.56
C VAL A 25 -4.93 -6.11 9.67
N ALA A 26 -3.65 -6.38 9.43
CA ALA A 26 -2.59 -6.17 10.41
C ALA A 26 -2.50 -4.69 10.86
N PHE A 27 -2.52 -3.75 9.93
CA PHE A 27 -2.43 -2.32 10.26
C PHE A 27 -3.75 -1.75 10.80
N LEU A 28 -4.91 -2.30 10.44
CA LEU A 28 -6.17 -1.95 11.10
C LEU A 28 -6.17 -2.44 12.56
N VAL A 29 -5.67 -3.63 12.84
CA VAL A 29 -5.48 -4.12 14.22
C VAL A 29 -4.47 -3.24 14.96
N GLY A 30 -3.37 -2.85 14.32
CA GLY A 30 -2.40 -1.90 14.88
C GLY A 30 -3.03 -0.55 15.23
N MET A 31 -3.86 0.00 14.33
CA MET A 31 -4.60 1.23 14.56
C MET A 31 -5.55 1.07 15.76
N VAL A 32 -6.41 0.05 15.76
CA VAL A 32 -7.37 -0.19 16.84
C VAL A 32 -6.67 -0.33 18.19
N THR A 33 -5.59 -1.11 18.27
CA THR A 33 -4.85 -1.32 19.52
C THR A 33 -4.20 -0.04 20.04
N LYS A 34 -3.77 0.87 19.16
CA LYS A 34 -3.21 2.17 19.56
C LYS A 34 -4.25 3.17 20.02
N PHE A 35 -5.50 3.06 19.60
CA PHE A 35 -6.61 3.87 20.14
C PHE A 35 -7.26 3.23 21.38
N TRP A 36 -7.04 1.94 21.60
CA TRP A 36 -7.55 1.22 22.76
C TRP A 36 -6.95 1.78 24.07
N PRO A 37 -7.78 2.03 25.10
CA PRO A 37 -7.30 2.62 26.36
C PRO A 37 -6.63 1.60 27.30
N GLY A 38 -6.94 0.31 27.15
CA GLY A 38 -6.52 -0.75 28.06
C GLY A 38 -5.41 -1.66 27.52
N PRO A 39 -5.06 -2.71 28.27
CA PRO A 39 -4.19 -3.77 27.76
C PRO A 39 -4.84 -4.46 26.54
N THR A 40 -3.99 -5.11 25.75
CA THR A 40 -4.38 -5.79 24.52
C THR A 40 -3.87 -7.23 24.54
N PHE A 41 -4.23 -8.02 23.53
CA PHE A 41 -3.63 -9.34 23.33
C PHE A 41 -2.10 -9.29 23.16
N PHE A 42 -1.55 -8.12 22.80
CA PHE A 42 -0.11 -7.89 22.60
C PHE A 42 0.59 -7.33 23.85
N GLY A 43 -0.04 -7.42 25.03
CA GLY A 43 0.54 -6.96 26.29
C GLY A 43 -0.04 -5.63 26.81
N PRO A 44 0.75 -4.81 27.53
CA PRO A 44 0.30 -3.56 28.11
C PRO A 44 -0.34 -2.60 27.10
N ALA A 45 -1.10 -1.63 27.61
CA ALA A 45 -1.68 -0.57 26.79
C ALA A 45 -0.57 0.18 26.04
N TYR A 46 -0.83 0.56 24.78
CA TYR A 46 0.13 1.33 23.99
C TYR A 46 0.44 2.70 24.61
N SER A 47 -0.44 3.25 25.46
CA SER A 47 -0.14 4.45 26.25
C SER A 47 1.06 4.25 27.20
N VAL A 48 1.22 3.06 27.76
CA VAL A 48 2.33 2.66 28.63
C VAL A 48 3.55 2.31 27.79
N LYS A 49 3.38 1.49 26.74
CA LYS A 49 4.49 1.11 25.86
C LYS A 49 5.20 2.32 25.25
N PHE A 50 4.44 3.30 24.73
CA PHE A 50 5.04 4.52 24.16
C PHE A 50 5.85 5.31 25.20
N THR A 51 5.37 5.41 26.45
CA THR A 51 6.13 6.10 27.52
C THR A 51 7.38 5.33 27.91
N ASP A 52 7.32 4.00 27.96
CA ASP A 52 8.47 3.15 28.26
C ASP A 52 9.54 3.26 27.16
N TRP A 53 9.12 3.42 25.91
CA TRP A 53 9.98 3.71 24.76
C TRP A 53 10.52 5.14 24.71
N GLY A 54 10.23 5.98 25.70
CA GLY A 54 10.68 7.37 25.76
C GLY A 54 9.89 8.36 24.89
N TRP A 55 8.73 7.94 24.35
CA TRP A 55 7.83 8.79 23.59
C TRP A 55 6.67 9.30 24.45
N PRO A 56 6.13 10.50 24.17
CA PRO A 56 4.88 10.93 24.77
C PRO A 56 3.73 9.97 24.44
N SER A 57 2.90 9.62 25.43
CA SER A 57 1.81 8.65 25.27
C SER A 57 0.80 8.98 24.17
N TRP A 58 0.64 10.27 23.81
CA TRP A 58 -0.25 10.71 22.74
C TRP A 58 0.24 10.36 21.34
N MET A 59 1.56 10.11 21.14
CA MET A 59 2.10 9.73 19.84
C MET A 59 1.56 8.40 19.32
N ARG A 60 1.05 7.53 20.21
CA ARG A 60 0.32 6.32 19.81
C ARG A 60 -0.83 6.63 18.86
N PHE A 61 -1.53 7.74 19.06
CA PHE A 61 -2.67 8.13 18.22
C PHE A 61 -2.21 8.56 16.84
N VAL A 62 -1.07 9.24 16.74
CA VAL A 62 -0.46 9.60 15.44
C VAL A 62 -0.06 8.34 14.69
N ALA A 63 0.68 7.44 15.35
CA ALA A 63 1.08 6.17 14.75
C ALA A 63 -0.14 5.35 14.30
N GLY A 64 -1.16 5.23 15.15
CA GLY A 64 -2.39 4.52 14.82
C GLY A 64 -3.17 5.17 13.67
N ALA A 65 -3.26 6.50 13.63
CA ALA A 65 -3.91 7.22 12.54
C ALA A 65 -3.17 7.00 11.21
N VAL A 66 -1.83 7.03 11.21
CA VAL A 66 -1.01 6.74 10.03
C VAL A 66 -1.25 5.30 9.57
N GLU A 67 -1.24 4.31 10.47
CA GLU A 67 -1.55 2.91 10.13
C GLU A 67 -2.92 2.77 9.48
N GLY A 68 -3.95 3.40 10.06
CA GLY A 68 -5.32 3.37 9.54
C GLY A 68 -5.45 4.01 8.15
N ILE A 69 -4.88 5.20 7.95
CA ILE A 69 -4.87 5.90 6.65
C ILE A 69 -4.16 5.03 5.60
N CYS A 70 -2.99 4.47 5.94
CA CYS A 70 -2.24 3.63 5.03
C CYS A 70 -2.97 2.34 4.68
N ALA A 71 -3.65 1.71 5.65
CA ALA A 71 -4.49 0.55 5.39
C ALA A 71 -5.60 0.87 4.38
N VAL A 72 -6.25 2.03 4.50
CA VAL A 72 -7.24 2.50 3.51
C VAL A 72 -6.59 2.68 2.13
N LEU A 73 -5.43 3.33 2.06
CA LEU A 73 -4.71 3.55 0.80
C LEU A 73 -4.31 2.23 0.10
N LEU A 74 -4.02 1.18 0.86
CA LEU A 74 -3.69 -0.15 0.31
C LEU A 74 -4.89 -0.83 -0.36
N VAL A 75 -6.11 -0.60 0.16
CA VAL A 75 -7.36 -1.15 -0.40
C VAL A 75 -7.72 -0.47 -1.73
N VAL A 76 -7.41 0.82 -1.87
CA VAL A 76 -7.69 1.58 -3.10
C VAL A 76 -7.03 0.88 -4.30
N PRO A 77 -7.79 0.52 -5.35
CA PRO A 77 -7.27 -0.25 -6.48
C PRO A 77 -6.44 0.61 -7.47
N ARG A 78 -5.64 1.55 -6.96
CA ARG A 78 -4.77 2.45 -7.73
C ARG A 78 -3.32 2.24 -7.31
N ARG A 79 -2.40 2.11 -8.26
CA ARG A 79 -0.98 1.84 -7.95
C ARG A 79 -0.38 2.96 -7.09
N ARG A 80 -0.65 4.21 -7.45
CA ARG A 80 -0.12 5.39 -6.75
C ARG A 80 -0.61 5.49 -5.31
N ALA A 81 -1.90 5.24 -5.05
CA ALA A 81 -2.44 5.22 -3.70
C ALA A 81 -1.79 4.12 -2.85
N ARG A 82 -1.67 2.90 -3.40
CA ARG A 82 -0.98 1.78 -2.73
C ARG A 82 0.48 2.07 -2.44
N PHE A 83 1.19 2.71 -3.38
CA PHE A 83 2.56 3.16 -3.18
C PHE A 83 2.65 4.13 -2.01
N LEU A 84 1.82 5.17 -1.97
CA LEU A 84 1.84 6.16 -0.89
C LEU A 84 1.57 5.52 0.47
N GLY A 85 0.57 4.64 0.56
CA GLY A 85 0.27 3.91 1.79
C GLY A 85 1.44 3.01 2.22
N ALA A 86 2.01 2.24 1.30
CA ALA A 86 3.14 1.35 1.59
C ALA A 86 4.41 2.13 1.98
N ALA A 87 4.73 3.22 1.28
CA ALA A 87 5.89 4.05 1.58
C ALA A 87 5.78 4.73 2.95
N ALA A 88 4.60 5.28 3.29
CA ALA A 88 4.37 5.84 4.61
C ALA A 88 4.50 4.79 5.72
N LEU A 89 4.00 3.57 5.50
CA LEU A 89 4.20 2.45 6.42
C LEU A 89 5.68 2.07 6.57
N VAL A 90 6.46 2.09 5.49
CA VAL A 90 7.91 1.85 5.55
C VAL A 90 8.58 2.85 6.49
N PHE A 91 8.26 4.15 6.41
CA PHE A 91 8.82 5.15 7.33
C PHE A 91 8.38 4.93 8.77
N LEU A 92 7.09 4.66 9.00
CA LEU A 92 6.56 4.38 10.33
C LEU A 92 7.23 3.15 10.96
N LEU A 93 7.34 2.06 10.19
CA LEU A 93 7.92 0.81 10.63
C LEU A 93 9.43 0.90 10.81
N ALA A 94 10.13 1.71 10.02
CA ALA A 94 11.54 2.00 10.28
C ALA A 94 11.73 2.63 11.66
N GLY A 95 10.90 3.61 12.03
CA GLY A 95 10.89 4.19 13.38
C GLY A 95 10.53 3.17 14.47
N ALA A 96 9.56 2.30 14.20
CA ALA A 96 9.19 1.21 15.12
C ALA A 96 10.35 0.23 15.33
N VAL A 97 11.00 -0.22 14.25
CA VAL A 97 12.20 -1.09 14.32
C VAL A 97 13.30 -0.42 15.12
N THR A 98 13.59 0.86 14.87
CA THR A 98 14.60 1.60 15.66
C THR A 98 14.23 1.65 17.14
N THR A 99 12.94 1.84 17.47
CA THR A 99 12.47 1.82 18.86
C THR A 99 12.68 0.46 19.51
N HIS A 100 12.35 -0.63 18.80
CA HIS A 100 12.55 -1.99 19.31
C HIS A 100 14.02 -2.39 19.46
N LEU A 101 14.93 -1.86 18.63
CA LEU A 101 16.38 -2.11 18.80
C LEU A 101 16.95 -1.54 20.11
N LEU A 102 16.26 -0.58 20.71
CA LEU A 102 16.63 0.05 21.97
C LEU A 102 15.86 -0.51 23.17
N ASP A 103 14.87 -1.36 22.90
CA ASP A 103 13.99 -1.96 23.90
C ASP A 103 14.43 -3.41 24.20
N ALA A 104 14.14 -3.89 25.41
CA ALA A 104 14.38 -5.27 25.81
C ALA A 104 13.07 -6.07 25.79
N ALA A 105 12.38 -6.04 24.65
CA ALA A 105 11.06 -6.63 24.50
C ALA A 105 11.12 -8.15 24.24
N PRO A 106 10.01 -8.89 24.39
CA PRO A 106 9.93 -10.26 23.92
C PRO A 106 10.15 -10.38 22.40
N LEU A 107 10.86 -11.42 21.96
CA LEU A 107 11.24 -11.65 20.55
C LEU A 107 10.10 -11.51 19.53
N TYR A 108 8.86 -11.89 19.88
CA TYR A 108 7.73 -11.78 18.94
C TYR A 108 7.35 -10.31 18.65
N GLU A 109 7.53 -9.40 19.62
CA GLU A 109 7.33 -7.96 19.44
C GLU A 109 8.45 -7.39 18.56
N GLU A 110 9.69 -7.84 18.81
CA GLU A 110 10.87 -7.45 18.05
C GLU A 110 10.84 -7.90 16.58
N VAL A 111 10.26 -9.07 16.29
CA VAL A 111 10.20 -9.63 14.91
C VAL A 111 9.03 -9.07 14.11
N SER A 112 7.94 -8.63 14.77
CA SER A 112 6.74 -8.16 14.07
C SER A 112 7.02 -6.91 13.22
N ALA A 113 7.65 -5.88 13.79
CA ALA A 113 7.97 -4.64 13.07
C ALA A 113 8.87 -4.86 11.83
N PRO A 114 10.03 -5.54 11.92
CA PRO A 114 10.90 -5.76 10.76
C PRO A 114 10.27 -6.67 9.72
N PHE A 115 9.46 -7.66 10.12
CA PHE A 115 8.72 -8.49 9.18
C PHE A 115 7.74 -7.66 8.34
N HIS A 116 6.92 -6.83 8.98
CA HIS A 116 6.00 -5.94 8.27
C HIS A 116 6.73 -4.88 7.44
N LEU A 117 7.90 -4.41 7.89
CA LEU A 117 8.75 -3.48 7.14
C LEU A 117 9.15 -4.10 5.79
N LEU A 118 9.63 -5.35 5.79
CA LEU A 118 10.02 -6.04 4.56
C LEU A 118 8.84 -6.24 3.60
N LEU A 119 7.68 -6.65 4.13
CA LEU A 119 6.47 -6.84 3.32
C LEU A 119 5.99 -5.54 2.70
N THR A 120 5.89 -4.47 3.48
CA THR A 120 5.45 -3.15 3.01
C THR A 120 6.46 -2.53 2.05
N MET A 121 7.75 -2.73 2.26
CA MET A 121 8.80 -2.37 1.30
C MET A 121 8.61 -3.07 -0.04
N GLY A 122 8.34 -4.38 -0.03
CA GLY A 122 8.03 -5.14 -1.24
C GLY A 122 6.81 -4.61 -1.98
N VAL A 123 5.75 -4.23 -1.25
CA VAL A 123 4.55 -3.60 -1.84
C VAL A 123 4.86 -2.22 -2.40
N ALA A 124 5.65 -1.40 -1.71
CA ALA A 124 6.06 -0.08 -2.20
C ALA A 124 6.86 -0.22 -3.51
N LEU A 125 7.87 -1.09 -3.54
CA LEU A 125 8.66 -1.36 -4.75
C LEU A 125 7.80 -1.90 -5.91
N ALA A 126 6.84 -2.79 -5.63
CA ALA A 126 5.94 -3.33 -6.66
C ALA A 126 4.96 -2.29 -7.24
N ASN A 127 4.69 -1.22 -6.50
CA ASN A 127 3.81 -0.13 -6.90
C ASN A 127 4.57 1.17 -7.23
N TRP A 128 5.91 1.13 -7.29
CA TRP A 128 6.76 2.29 -7.58
C TRP A 128 6.31 2.98 -8.88
N PRO A 129 6.07 4.31 -8.86
CA PRO A 129 5.62 5.02 -10.04
C PRO A 129 6.76 5.16 -11.07
N PRO A 130 6.48 5.11 -12.38
CA PRO A 130 7.50 5.32 -13.40
C PRO A 130 8.09 6.75 -13.38
N ASP A 131 7.31 7.73 -12.92
CA ASP A 131 7.74 9.10 -12.68
C ASP A 131 7.26 9.53 -11.29
N TRP A 132 8.18 10.01 -10.45
CA TRP A 132 7.88 10.46 -9.09
C TRP A 132 6.91 11.65 -9.05
N ARG A 133 6.85 12.47 -10.12
CA ARG A 133 5.92 13.60 -10.20
C ARG A 133 4.45 13.17 -10.17
N LEU A 134 4.17 11.93 -10.58
CA LEU A 134 2.82 11.36 -10.54
C LEU A 134 2.30 11.17 -9.11
N LEU A 135 3.18 11.17 -8.11
CA LEU A 135 2.80 11.12 -6.69
C LEU A 135 2.06 12.37 -6.23
N LEU A 136 2.25 13.51 -6.91
CA LEU A 136 1.50 14.74 -6.66
C LEU A 136 0.04 14.62 -7.13
N ARG A 137 -0.27 13.62 -7.95
CA ARG A 137 -1.61 13.35 -8.49
C ARG A 137 -2.00 11.89 -8.32
N PRO A 138 -2.12 11.41 -7.07
CA PRO A 138 -2.29 9.98 -6.80
C PRO A 138 -3.68 9.47 -7.20
N TRP A 139 -4.64 10.39 -7.41
CA TRP A 139 -6.05 10.09 -7.71
C TRP A 139 -6.36 10.12 -9.20
N GLU A 140 -5.44 10.62 -10.03
CA GLU A 140 -5.59 10.52 -11.48
C GLU A 140 -5.59 9.03 -11.89
N PRO A 141 -6.46 8.62 -12.83
CA PRO A 141 -6.44 7.27 -13.37
C PRO A 141 -5.04 6.90 -13.88
N ASP A 142 -4.61 5.68 -13.57
CA ASP A 142 -3.43 5.09 -14.22
C ASP A 142 -3.82 4.88 -15.70
N GLY A 143 -3.51 5.85 -16.56
CA GLY A 143 -4.08 5.95 -17.90
C GLY A 143 -3.72 4.79 -18.83
N PRO A 144 -4.66 4.42 -19.71
CA PRO A 144 -4.37 4.28 -21.13
C PRO A 144 -5.36 5.13 -21.94
N ALA A 145 -4.95 6.33 -22.36
CA ALA A 145 -5.82 7.18 -23.18
C ALA A 145 -5.02 8.11 -24.11
N ARG A 146 -4.09 7.53 -24.90
CA ARG A 146 -3.56 8.21 -26.11
C ARG A 146 -3.94 7.52 -27.42
N ASP A 147 -4.46 6.29 -27.40
CA ASP A 147 -4.72 5.57 -28.65
C ASP A 147 -6.18 5.63 -29.15
N VAL A 148 -7.13 6.18 -28.37
CA VAL A 148 -8.54 6.29 -28.81
C VAL A 148 -8.84 7.61 -29.55
N ALA A 149 -7.97 8.62 -29.44
CA ALA A 149 -8.15 9.90 -30.13
C ALA A 149 -7.57 9.94 -31.56
N ALA A 150 -6.89 8.88 -32.01
CA ALA A 150 -6.32 8.78 -33.37
C ALA A 150 -7.27 8.11 -34.39
N ALA A 151 -8.38 7.53 -33.95
CA ALA A 151 -9.41 7.02 -34.84
C ALA A 151 -10.56 8.02 -34.93
N VAL A 152 -10.40 9.08 -35.74
CA VAL A 152 -11.53 9.87 -36.22
C VAL A 152 -12.28 9.00 -37.25
N PRO A 153 -13.51 8.54 -36.97
CA PRO A 153 -14.32 7.84 -37.94
C PRO A 153 -14.96 8.89 -38.85
N GLY A 154 -14.35 9.13 -40.01
CA GLY A 154 -14.73 10.26 -40.88
C GLY A 154 -14.62 10.05 -42.38
N GLU A 155 -14.19 8.90 -42.90
CA GLU A 155 -14.23 8.65 -44.34
C GLU A 155 -15.25 7.57 -44.73
N PRO A 156 -16.44 7.97 -45.19
CA PRO A 156 -17.28 7.08 -45.97
C PRO A 156 -16.66 6.91 -47.37
N ARG A 157 -16.11 5.72 -47.66
CA ARG A 157 -15.83 5.31 -49.04
C ARG A 157 -17.16 5.07 -49.77
N ALA A 158 -17.57 6.04 -50.57
CA ALA A 158 -18.69 5.86 -51.50
C ALA A 158 -18.29 4.88 -52.62
N PRO A 159 -19.07 3.81 -52.89
CA PRO A 159 -18.86 3.01 -54.08
C PRO A 159 -19.42 3.75 -55.31
N ALA A 160 -18.56 4.03 -56.28
CA ALA A 160 -18.97 4.51 -57.59
C ALA A 160 -19.78 3.42 -58.30
N ARG A 161 -21.06 3.68 -58.58
CA ARG A 161 -21.85 2.89 -59.54
C ARG A 161 -21.69 3.48 -60.93
N PRO A 162 -21.27 2.72 -61.96
CA PRO A 162 -21.56 3.08 -63.33
C PRO A 162 -23.01 2.70 -63.69
N ALA A 163 -23.58 3.53 -64.55
CA ALA A 163 -24.95 3.51 -65.01
C ALA A 163 -25.21 2.44 -66.10
N VAL A 164 -26.45 1.94 -66.09
CA VAL A 164 -27.24 1.23 -67.12
C VAL A 164 -26.48 0.36 -68.12
#